data_AF-A0A354ZAF4-F1
#
_entry.id   AF-A0A354ZAF4-F1
#
_cell.length_a   1.000
_cell.length_b   1.000
_cell.length_c   1.000
_cell.angle_alpha   90.00
_cell.angle_beta   90.00
_cell.angle_gamma   90.00
#
_symmetry.space_group_name_H-M   'P 1'
#
loop_
_entity.id
_entity.type
_entity.pdbx_description
1 polymer ?
#
loop_
_entity_poly.entity_id
_entity_poly.type
_entity_poly.pdbx_seq_one_letter_code
_entity_poly.pdbx_strand_id
1 'polypeptide(L)'
;MEEDMMKKALVLAVAFIAVAGIAFAQVDLSKVKDGVYFAQEKGFSSSGWREQVVLEVSKGKIIRAEWNSISNMPGAADKKAHAAAGKYGMAKASKIKAEWDVQAKAVEEYLVKTQDVNFSKFDANGHTDAISGATMNVKVFFELVQEALKSSPVPKGTYKDGWYYAEEPNFDKSGWKNSVLITVVNGSIVDVLWNGINKDPKAKSKYAQSLAGTYKMNAKNGEWHVQADRVAQAIVKAGDPSKIPVKADGKTDAVAGVSITVPVLSLAIEALKTAK
;
A
#
# COMPACT_ATOMS: atom_id res chain seq x y z
N MET A 1 -3.02 47.72 -18.09
CA MET A 1 -3.86 46.53 -17.86
C MET A 1 -3.00 45.30 -18.10
N GLU A 2 -1.92 45.17 -17.34
CA GLU A 2 -0.84 44.20 -17.61
C GLU A 2 0.06 44.07 -16.37
N GLU A 3 -0.54 44.03 -15.17
CA GLU A 3 0.25 44.01 -13.92
C GLU A 3 -0.39 43.17 -12.80
N ASP A 4 -1.33 42.26 -13.13
CA ASP A 4 -2.02 41.43 -12.13
C ASP A 4 -2.12 39.93 -12.50
N MET A 5 -1.31 39.47 -13.46
CA MET A 5 -1.20 38.04 -13.83
C MET A 5 0.08 37.36 -13.31
N MET A 6 0.76 37.96 -12.32
CA MET A 6 2.01 37.43 -11.75
C MET A 6 1.88 37.03 -10.27
N LYS A 7 0.71 36.54 -9.85
CA LYS A 7 0.51 35.90 -8.54
C LYS A 7 -0.31 34.64 -8.68
N LYS A 8 0.39 33.51 -8.88
CA LYS A 8 0.03 32.10 -8.58
C LYS A 8 0.67 31.13 -9.60
N ALA A 9 1.97 31.25 -9.81
CA ALA A 9 2.74 30.10 -10.29
C ALA A 9 3.11 29.28 -9.05
N LEU A 10 2.29 28.27 -8.73
CA LEU A 10 2.66 27.24 -7.77
C LEU A 10 3.79 26.43 -8.42
N VAL A 11 5.03 26.78 -8.09
CA VAL A 11 6.22 26.01 -8.43
C VAL A 11 6.08 24.67 -7.71
N LEU A 12 5.63 23.64 -8.42
CA LEU A 12 5.73 22.26 -7.97
C LEU A 12 7.21 21.89 -8.10
N ALA A 13 7.96 22.07 -7.01
CA ALA A 13 9.34 21.62 -6.93
C ALA A 13 9.35 20.08 -7.04
N VAL A 14 9.61 19.56 -8.24
CA VAL A 14 10.05 18.18 -8.42
C VAL A 14 11.49 18.12 -7.93
N ALA A 15 11.66 17.89 -6.64
CA ALA A 15 12.95 17.52 -6.08
C ALA A 15 13.29 16.11 -6.58
N PHE A 16 14.16 16.04 -7.59
CA PHE A 16 14.97 14.85 -7.83
C PHE A 16 15.85 14.65 -6.59
N ILE A 17 15.39 13.85 -5.64
CA ILE A 17 16.25 13.35 -4.57
C ILE A 17 17.08 12.23 -5.19
N ALA A 18 18.32 12.55 -5.52
CA ALA A 18 19.37 11.54 -5.61
C ALA A 18 19.36 10.77 -4.28
N VAL A 19 19.15 9.44 -4.34
CA VAL A 19 19.24 8.56 -3.17
C VAL A 19 20.73 8.44 -2.80
N ALA A 20 21.27 9.49 -2.20
CA ALA A 20 22.45 9.38 -1.36
C ALA A 20 22.03 8.65 -0.09
N GLY A 21 22.78 7.62 0.30
CA GLY A 21 22.48 6.79 1.47
C GLY A 21 22.27 7.64 2.72
N ILE A 22 21.02 7.85 3.10
CA ILE A 22 20.67 8.46 4.38
C ILE A 22 20.90 7.36 5.41
N ALA A 23 21.95 7.50 6.21
CA ALA A 23 22.09 6.73 7.43
C ALA A 23 20.88 7.06 8.33
N PHE A 24 19.92 6.14 8.40
CA PHE A 24 18.78 6.30 9.29
C PHE A 24 19.27 6.28 10.74
N ALA A 25 18.92 7.29 11.53
CA ALA A 25 19.16 7.28 12.96
C ALA A 25 18.56 6.01 13.58
N GLN A 26 19.33 5.33 14.43
CA GLN A 26 18.92 4.10 15.11
C GLN A 26 17.67 4.35 15.96
N VAL A 27 16.77 3.37 15.98
CA VAL A 27 15.57 3.36 16.83
C VAL A 27 15.92 2.76 18.19
N ASP A 28 15.63 3.50 19.26
CA ASP A 28 15.68 3.00 20.63
C ASP A 28 14.31 2.41 21.00
N LEU A 29 14.17 1.09 20.89
CA LEU A 29 12.90 0.40 21.09
C LEU A 29 12.33 0.59 22.51
N SER A 30 13.18 0.84 23.51
CA SER A 30 12.75 1.11 24.88
C SER A 30 11.97 2.41 25.04
N LYS A 31 12.11 3.34 24.09
CA LYS A 31 11.40 4.62 24.03
C LYS A 31 10.17 4.59 23.13
N VAL A 32 9.99 3.51 22.36
CA VAL A 32 8.80 3.34 21.52
C VAL A 32 7.61 3.01 22.43
N LYS A 33 6.52 3.75 22.25
CA LYS A 33 5.29 3.56 23.04
C LYS A 33 4.65 2.23 22.68
N ASP A 34 3.89 1.67 23.62
CA ASP A 34 3.03 0.53 23.33
C ASP A 34 1.98 0.91 22.27
N GLY A 35 1.72 0.00 21.33
CA GLY A 35 0.76 0.21 20.27
C GLY A 35 1.08 -0.55 18.99
N VAL A 36 0.21 -0.39 18.00
CA VAL A 36 0.37 -0.97 16.66
C VAL A 36 0.88 0.10 15.71
N TYR A 37 1.91 -0.20 14.93
CA TYR A 37 2.57 0.72 14.02
C TYR A 37 2.46 0.21 12.58
N PHE A 38 2.41 1.13 11.63
CA PHE A 38 2.30 0.82 10.20
C PHE A 38 3.24 1.71 9.39
N ALA A 39 3.91 1.11 8.41
CA ALA A 39 4.62 1.83 7.36
C ALA A 39 4.41 1.12 6.02
N GLN A 40 4.53 1.88 4.94
CA GLN A 40 4.50 1.36 3.58
C GLN A 40 5.43 2.15 2.67
N GLU A 41 5.92 1.51 1.61
CA GLU A 41 6.69 2.21 0.57
C GLU A 41 5.84 3.31 -0.08
N LYS A 42 6.49 4.40 -0.50
CA LYS A 42 5.80 5.55 -1.11
C LYS A 42 5.23 5.28 -2.51
N GLY A 43 5.69 4.24 -3.17
CA GLY A 43 5.32 3.91 -4.54
C GLY A 43 5.43 2.41 -4.80
N PHE A 44 4.97 1.99 -5.98
CA PHE A 44 5.13 0.63 -6.44
C PHE A 44 6.54 0.43 -7.00
N SER A 45 7.16 -0.69 -6.64
CA SER A 45 8.36 -1.20 -7.32
C SER A 45 8.08 -1.49 -8.80
N SER A 46 9.14 -1.77 -9.56
CA SER A 46 9.05 -2.14 -10.98
C SER A 46 8.23 -3.41 -11.24
N SER A 47 8.15 -4.30 -10.24
CA SER A 47 7.30 -5.51 -10.29
C SER A 47 5.84 -5.24 -9.89
N GLY A 48 5.50 -3.98 -9.60
CA GLY A 48 4.13 -3.57 -9.28
C GLY A 48 3.71 -3.86 -7.85
N TRP A 49 4.63 -4.20 -6.94
CA TRP A 49 4.37 -4.40 -5.51
C TRP A 49 4.81 -3.19 -4.69
N ARG A 50 4.04 -2.86 -3.66
CA ARG A 50 4.33 -1.82 -2.66
C ARG A 50 4.34 -2.47 -1.28
N GLU A 51 5.52 -2.57 -0.68
CA GLU A 51 5.74 -3.26 0.59
C GLU A 51 5.09 -2.50 1.77
N GLN A 52 4.59 -3.25 2.75
CA GLN A 52 3.87 -2.77 3.93
C GLN A 52 4.32 -3.58 5.16
N VAL A 53 4.55 -2.90 6.29
CA VAL A 53 4.92 -3.53 7.56
C VAL A 53 3.97 -3.07 8.65
N VAL A 54 3.47 -4.04 9.42
CA VAL A 54 2.71 -3.84 10.65
C VAL A 54 3.52 -4.38 11.83
N LEU A 55 3.64 -3.61 12.90
CA LEU A 55 4.31 -4.02 14.14
C LEU A 55 3.38 -3.82 15.31
N GLU A 56 3.47 -4.68 16.32
CA GLU A 56 2.87 -4.45 17.63
C GLU A 56 3.98 -4.37 18.68
N VAL A 57 4.00 -3.26 19.41
CA VAL A 57 4.93 -3.01 20.50
C VAL A 57 4.19 -3.12 21.82
N SER A 58 4.74 -3.90 22.75
CA SER A 58 4.29 -3.93 24.14
C SER A 58 5.49 -3.99 25.09
N LYS A 59 5.50 -3.11 26.09
CA LYS A 59 6.55 -3.02 27.12
C LYS A 59 7.95 -2.93 26.52
N GLY A 60 8.11 -2.10 25.48
CA GLY A 60 9.38 -1.88 24.79
C GLY A 60 9.88 -3.10 23.98
N LYS A 61 8.98 -4.01 23.59
CA LYS A 61 9.30 -5.18 22.75
C LYS A 61 8.35 -5.27 21.56
N ILE A 62 8.86 -5.70 20.41
CA ILE A 62 8.06 -6.15 19.27
C ILE A 62 7.44 -7.51 19.66
N ILE A 63 6.12 -7.55 19.80
CA ILE A 63 5.39 -8.79 20.10
C ILE A 63 4.72 -9.39 18.86
N ARG A 64 4.56 -8.59 17.79
CA ARG A 64 4.08 -9.03 16.47
C ARG A 64 4.80 -8.25 15.39
N ALA A 65 5.14 -8.92 14.31
CA ALA A 65 5.57 -8.31 13.06
C ALA A 65 4.83 -8.97 11.90
N GLU A 66 4.39 -8.19 10.93
CA GLU A 66 3.74 -8.69 9.73
C GLU A 66 4.21 -7.87 8.53
N TRP A 67 4.81 -8.57 7.58
CA TRP A 67 5.27 -8.04 6.30
C TRP A 67 4.30 -8.50 5.22
N ASN A 68 3.74 -7.55 4.48
CA ASN A 68 2.90 -7.83 3.32
C ASN A 68 3.14 -6.78 2.25
N SER A 69 2.41 -6.87 1.15
CA SER A 69 2.48 -5.86 0.09
C SER A 69 1.16 -5.83 -0.67
N ILE A 70 0.87 -4.69 -1.27
CA ILE A 70 -0.25 -4.55 -2.20
C ILE A 70 0.27 -4.39 -3.61
N SER A 71 -0.57 -4.60 -4.62
CA SER A 71 -0.14 -4.52 -6.01
C SER A 71 -1.00 -3.64 -6.88
N ASN A 72 -0.34 -2.88 -7.77
CA ASN A 72 -1.01 -2.20 -8.87
C ASN A 72 -1.30 -3.14 -10.05
N MET A 73 -0.97 -4.43 -9.98
CA MET A 73 -1.31 -5.40 -11.02
C MET A 73 -2.82 -5.64 -11.07
N PRO A 74 -3.37 -5.96 -12.26
CA PRO A 74 -4.79 -6.27 -12.39
C PRO A 74 -5.11 -7.58 -11.65
N GLY A 75 -6.16 -7.58 -10.81
CA GLY A 75 -6.67 -8.80 -10.18
C GLY A 75 -5.80 -9.34 -9.03
N ALA A 76 -4.79 -8.61 -8.59
CA ALA A 76 -3.92 -9.03 -7.49
C ALA A 76 -4.50 -8.62 -6.13
N ALA A 77 -4.72 -9.62 -5.28
CA ALA A 77 -4.87 -9.42 -3.83
C ALA A 77 -3.53 -8.99 -3.20
N ASP A 78 -3.45 -8.99 -1.87
CA ASP A 78 -2.18 -8.77 -1.17
C ASP A 78 -1.16 -9.89 -1.46
N LYS A 79 0.12 -9.60 -1.26
CA LYS A 79 1.23 -10.46 -1.69
C LYS A 79 1.27 -11.77 -0.95
N LYS A 80 0.95 -11.80 0.35
CA LYS A 80 0.84 -13.06 1.10
C LYS A 80 -0.24 -13.95 0.52
N ALA A 81 -1.46 -13.44 0.33
CA ALA A 81 -2.54 -14.22 -0.29
C ALA A 81 -2.20 -14.65 -1.72
N HIS A 82 -1.58 -13.77 -2.50
CA HIS A 82 -1.16 -14.03 -3.88
C HIS A 82 -0.08 -15.12 -3.96
N ALA A 83 0.91 -15.09 -3.06
CA ALA A 83 1.99 -16.07 -2.98
C ALA A 83 1.49 -17.43 -2.45
N ALA A 84 0.68 -17.43 -1.39
CA ALA A 84 0.07 -18.64 -0.83
C ALA A 84 -0.84 -19.36 -1.85
N ALA A 85 -1.47 -18.60 -2.76
CA ALA A 85 -2.23 -19.15 -3.90
C ALA A 85 -1.34 -19.66 -5.06
N GLY A 86 -0.01 -19.63 -4.92
CA GLY A 86 0.96 -20.07 -5.93
C GLY A 86 1.10 -19.13 -7.14
N LYS A 87 0.57 -17.90 -7.06
CA LYS A 87 0.54 -16.96 -8.18
C LYS A 87 1.78 -16.07 -8.26
N TYR A 88 2.55 -15.95 -7.18
CA TYR A 88 3.79 -15.16 -7.16
C TYR A 88 4.97 -15.89 -7.82
N GLY A 89 5.12 -17.20 -7.57
CA GLY A 89 6.06 -18.06 -8.27
C GLY A 89 7.50 -18.02 -7.75
N MET A 90 7.73 -17.51 -6.54
CA MET A 90 9.08 -17.41 -5.96
C MET A 90 9.64 -18.77 -5.60
N ALA A 91 8.82 -19.77 -5.26
CA ALA A 91 9.31 -21.11 -4.94
C ALA A 91 10.06 -21.75 -6.13
N LYS A 92 9.73 -21.36 -7.36
CA LYS A 92 10.41 -21.86 -8.58
C LYS A 92 11.78 -21.25 -8.78
N ALA A 93 11.99 -20.01 -8.32
CA ALA A 93 13.23 -19.25 -8.51
C ALA A 93 14.14 -19.26 -7.27
N SER A 94 13.57 -19.48 -6.09
CA SER A 94 14.29 -19.46 -4.82
C SER A 94 15.12 -20.74 -4.62
N LYS A 95 16.35 -20.57 -4.10
CA LYS A 95 17.24 -21.68 -3.75
C LYS A 95 16.66 -22.60 -2.68
N ILE A 96 15.77 -22.08 -1.83
CA ILE A 96 15.13 -22.84 -0.74
C ILE A 96 13.74 -23.37 -1.11
N LYS A 97 13.31 -23.20 -2.38
CA LYS A 97 12.03 -23.68 -2.90
C LYS A 97 10.80 -23.26 -2.08
N ALA A 98 10.87 -22.09 -1.45
CA ALA A 98 9.80 -21.53 -0.64
C ALA A 98 9.17 -20.32 -1.34
N GLU A 99 7.84 -20.20 -1.27
CA GLU A 99 7.13 -19.02 -1.73
C GLU A 99 7.39 -17.81 -0.84
N TRP A 100 7.03 -16.63 -1.33
CA TRP A 100 7.34 -15.35 -0.68
C TRP A 100 6.71 -15.25 0.72
N ASP A 101 5.49 -15.73 0.91
CA ASP A 101 4.78 -15.70 2.20
C ASP A 101 5.50 -16.51 3.29
N VAL A 102 6.03 -17.68 2.94
CA VAL A 102 6.80 -18.54 3.87
C VAL A 102 8.09 -17.86 4.28
N GLN A 103 8.80 -17.27 3.32
CA GLN A 103 10.05 -16.58 3.60
C GLN A 103 9.83 -15.25 4.36
N ALA A 104 8.77 -14.49 4.04
CA ALA A 104 8.41 -13.27 4.76
C ALA A 104 8.11 -13.57 6.24
N LYS A 105 7.39 -14.67 6.51
CA LYS A 105 7.15 -15.17 7.87
C LYS A 105 8.45 -15.48 8.62
N ALA A 106 9.44 -16.07 7.97
CA ALA A 106 10.74 -16.32 8.60
C ALA A 106 11.46 -15.02 9.01
N VAL A 107 11.32 -13.96 8.23
CA VAL A 107 11.88 -12.63 8.53
C VAL A 107 11.13 -11.96 9.70
N GLU A 108 9.80 -12.07 9.71
CA GLU A 108 8.94 -11.59 10.82
C GLU A 108 9.32 -12.25 12.14
N GLU A 109 9.41 -13.59 12.16
CA GLU A 109 9.79 -14.37 13.33
C GLU A 109 11.21 -14.04 13.78
N TYR A 110 12.14 -13.80 12.84
CA TYR A 110 13.49 -13.36 13.16
C TYR A 110 13.48 -12.01 13.89
N LEU A 111 12.73 -11.01 13.40
CA LEU A 111 12.62 -9.71 14.07
C LEU A 111 12.02 -9.85 15.48
N VAL A 112 10.91 -10.59 15.62
CA VAL A 112 10.27 -10.81 16.92
C VAL A 112 11.19 -11.56 17.88
N LYS A 113 12.01 -12.49 17.42
CA LYS A 113 12.95 -13.22 18.27
C LYS A 113 14.14 -12.36 18.70
N THR A 114 14.72 -11.60 17.77
CA THR A 114 15.98 -10.88 17.98
C THR A 114 15.79 -9.48 18.52
N GLN A 115 14.62 -8.88 18.29
CA GLN A 115 14.32 -7.48 18.60
C GLN A 115 15.25 -6.48 17.90
N ASP A 116 16.02 -6.92 16.89
CA ASP A 116 17.01 -6.10 16.20
C ASP A 116 16.34 -5.22 15.12
N VAL A 117 15.67 -4.17 15.59
CA VAL A 117 15.02 -3.17 14.71
C VAL A 117 16.03 -2.32 13.93
N ASN A 118 17.31 -2.37 14.30
CA ASN A 118 18.40 -1.64 13.65
C ASN A 118 19.31 -2.56 12.81
N PHE A 119 18.81 -3.76 12.47
CA PHE A 119 19.56 -4.74 11.70
C PHE A 119 20.12 -4.14 10.41
N SER A 120 21.42 -4.29 10.19
CA SER A 120 22.16 -3.65 9.10
C SER A 120 23.08 -4.60 8.33
N LYS A 121 23.00 -5.92 8.59
CA LYS A 121 23.88 -6.92 7.99
C LYS A 121 23.32 -7.37 6.64
N PHE A 122 23.41 -6.50 5.64
CA PHE A 122 22.97 -6.79 4.27
C PHE A 122 24.13 -6.75 3.27
N ASP A 123 23.98 -7.45 2.16
CA ASP A 123 24.78 -7.24 0.95
C ASP A 123 24.31 -5.99 0.16
N ALA A 124 25.03 -5.65 -0.91
CA ALA A 124 24.70 -4.50 -1.76
C ALA A 124 23.31 -4.58 -2.41
N ASN A 125 22.74 -5.77 -2.54
CA ASN A 125 21.43 -6.03 -3.12
C ASN A 125 20.33 -6.17 -2.05
N GLY A 126 20.65 -5.95 -0.77
CA GLY A 126 19.72 -6.03 0.36
C GLY A 126 19.41 -7.43 0.86
N HIS A 127 20.19 -8.44 0.49
CA HIS A 127 20.08 -9.82 0.99
C HIS A 127 20.93 -10.03 2.24
N THR A 128 20.68 -11.12 2.96
CA THR A 128 21.48 -11.50 4.13
C THR A 128 21.45 -13.02 4.35
N ASP A 129 22.56 -13.57 4.83
CA ASP A 129 22.63 -14.97 5.28
C ASP A 129 22.29 -15.13 6.77
N ALA A 130 22.10 -14.02 7.50
CA ALA A 130 21.83 -14.05 8.94
C ALA A 130 20.42 -14.54 9.29
N ILE A 131 19.50 -14.55 8.32
CA ILE A 131 18.10 -14.94 8.49
C ILE A 131 17.86 -16.23 7.71
N SER A 132 17.85 -17.35 8.44
CA SER A 132 17.52 -18.64 7.83
C SER A 132 16.08 -18.63 7.30
N GLY A 133 15.87 -19.24 6.13
CA GLY A 133 14.55 -19.31 5.50
C GLY A 133 14.15 -18.10 4.67
N ALA A 134 15.04 -17.12 4.46
CA ALA A 134 14.82 -16.00 3.56
C ALA A 134 15.94 -15.88 2.53
N THR A 135 15.59 -15.75 1.25
CA THR A 135 16.54 -15.51 0.15
C THR A 135 16.22 -14.25 -0.64
N MET A 136 15.20 -13.50 -0.21
CA MET A 136 14.78 -12.25 -0.85
C MET A 136 15.55 -11.05 -0.28
N ASN A 137 15.45 -9.91 -0.96
CA ASN A 137 15.88 -8.64 -0.37
C ASN A 137 15.02 -8.35 0.87
N VAL A 138 15.64 -8.36 2.04
CA VAL A 138 15.01 -8.10 3.34
C VAL A 138 15.30 -6.70 3.86
N LYS A 139 16.20 -5.96 3.20
CA LYS A 139 16.54 -4.59 3.59
C LYS A 139 15.32 -3.68 3.63
N VAL A 140 14.43 -3.81 2.63
CA VAL A 140 13.18 -3.03 2.56
C VAL A 140 12.29 -3.26 3.79
N PHE A 141 12.22 -4.50 4.29
CA PHE A 141 11.46 -4.82 5.50
C PHE A 141 11.99 -4.05 6.72
N PHE A 142 13.31 -4.08 6.96
CA PHE A 142 13.90 -3.39 8.11
C PHE A 142 13.87 -1.86 7.98
N GLU A 143 13.93 -1.32 6.77
CA GLU A 143 13.71 0.11 6.54
C GLU A 143 12.28 0.53 6.92
N LEU A 144 11.28 -0.26 6.51
CA LEU A 144 9.89 -0.03 6.89
C LEU A 144 9.63 -0.27 8.38
N VAL A 145 10.31 -1.22 9.03
CA VAL A 145 10.26 -1.41 10.48
C VAL A 145 10.68 -0.12 11.20
N GLN A 146 11.80 0.48 10.80
CA GLN A 146 12.25 1.72 11.40
C GLN A 146 11.32 2.89 11.10
N GLU A 147 10.79 2.98 9.88
CA GLU A 147 9.80 4.00 9.52
C GLU A 147 8.53 3.87 10.37
N ALA A 148 8.02 2.65 10.55
CA ALA A 148 6.85 2.37 11.37
C ALA A 148 7.08 2.80 12.82
N LEU A 149 8.21 2.42 13.43
CA LEU A 149 8.51 2.74 14.84
C LEU A 149 8.81 4.23 15.10
N LYS A 150 9.15 5.00 14.05
CA LYS A 150 9.30 6.46 14.11
C LYS A 150 7.96 7.20 13.94
N SER A 151 6.92 6.52 13.48
CA SER A 151 5.58 7.08 13.32
C SER A 151 4.79 7.06 14.64
N SER A 152 3.59 7.65 14.63
CA SER A 152 2.66 7.50 15.75
C SER A 152 1.94 6.15 15.65
N PRO A 153 1.60 5.51 16.80
CA PRO A 153 0.75 4.32 16.76
C PRO A 153 -0.55 4.56 15.99
N VAL A 154 -0.96 3.56 15.21
CA VAL A 154 -2.24 3.53 14.53
C VAL A 154 -3.36 3.53 15.59
N PRO A 155 -4.29 4.50 15.56
CA PRO A 155 -5.41 4.52 16.50
C PRO A 155 -6.27 3.26 16.37
N LYS A 156 -6.90 2.86 17.48
CA LYS A 156 -7.82 1.73 17.46
C LYS A 156 -9.09 2.09 16.68
N GLY A 157 -9.46 1.26 15.72
CA GLY A 157 -10.69 1.36 14.96
C GLY A 157 -11.65 0.21 15.22
N THR A 158 -12.61 0.01 14.31
CA THR A 158 -13.74 -0.91 14.48
C THR A 158 -13.67 -2.17 13.62
N TYR A 159 -12.77 -2.21 12.66
CA TYR A 159 -12.63 -3.35 11.75
C TYR A 159 -11.69 -4.41 12.34
N LYS A 160 -11.71 -5.61 11.77
CA LYS A 160 -10.70 -6.62 11.94
C LYS A 160 -9.49 -6.27 11.06
N ASP A 161 -8.30 -6.54 11.57
CA ASP A 161 -7.06 -6.32 10.82
C ASP A 161 -6.99 -7.23 9.60
N GLY A 162 -6.41 -6.72 8.51
CA GLY A 162 -6.17 -7.50 7.31
C GLY A 162 -6.13 -6.68 6.02
N TRP A 163 -6.02 -7.40 4.92
CA TRP A 163 -6.03 -6.87 3.56
C TRP A 163 -7.28 -7.39 2.85
N TYR A 164 -8.21 -6.48 2.57
CA TYR A 164 -9.53 -6.79 2.05
C TYR A 164 -9.60 -6.43 0.58
N TYR A 165 -9.71 -7.44 -0.27
CA TYR A 165 -9.82 -7.28 -1.72
C TYR A 165 -11.25 -7.52 -2.19
N ALA A 166 -11.73 -6.66 -3.10
CA ALA A 166 -12.95 -6.90 -3.86
C ALA A 166 -12.80 -6.38 -5.29
N GLU A 167 -13.57 -6.96 -6.20
CA GLU A 167 -13.68 -6.52 -7.59
C GLU A 167 -15.12 -6.60 -8.07
N GLU A 168 -15.46 -5.75 -9.04
CA GLU A 168 -16.77 -5.82 -9.69
C GLU A 168 -16.91 -7.15 -10.46
N PRO A 169 -18.13 -7.73 -10.50
CA PRO A 169 -18.34 -9.02 -11.13
C PRO A 169 -18.26 -8.97 -12.66
N ASN A 170 -18.57 -7.82 -13.26
CA ASN A 170 -18.71 -7.66 -14.70
C ASN A 170 -17.85 -6.50 -15.22
N PHE A 171 -17.36 -6.63 -16.45
CA PHE A 171 -16.78 -5.52 -17.17
C PHE A 171 -17.86 -4.54 -17.63
N ASP A 172 -17.56 -3.24 -17.54
CA ASP A 172 -18.39 -2.19 -18.09
C ASP A 172 -18.30 -2.14 -19.63
N LYS A 173 -19.07 -1.23 -20.24
CA LYS A 173 -19.10 -1.05 -21.70
C LYS A 173 -17.74 -0.62 -22.28
N SER A 174 -16.86 -0.04 -21.46
CA SER A 174 -15.49 0.34 -21.84
C SER A 174 -14.49 -0.81 -21.69
N GLY A 175 -14.94 -1.99 -21.23
CA GLY A 175 -14.13 -3.17 -21.03
C GLY A 175 -13.29 -3.13 -19.75
N TRP A 176 -13.66 -2.30 -18.78
CA TRP A 176 -13.00 -2.20 -17.48
C TRP A 176 -13.93 -2.68 -16.36
N LYS A 177 -13.36 -3.28 -15.32
CA LYS A 177 -14.05 -3.50 -14.04
C LYS A 177 -13.18 -2.96 -12.91
N ASN A 178 -13.78 -2.39 -11.89
CA ASN A 178 -13.07 -1.81 -10.75
C ASN A 178 -12.64 -2.90 -9.77
N SER A 179 -11.52 -2.67 -9.10
CA SER A 179 -11.10 -3.42 -7.93
C SER A 179 -10.64 -2.49 -6.82
N VAL A 180 -10.71 -2.96 -5.59
CA VAL A 180 -10.22 -2.25 -4.40
C VAL A 180 -9.47 -3.21 -3.51
N LEU A 181 -8.38 -2.75 -2.93
CA LEU A 181 -7.68 -3.41 -1.84
C LEU A 181 -7.60 -2.42 -0.66
N ILE A 182 -8.09 -2.84 0.51
CA ILE A 182 -8.11 -2.02 1.73
C ILE A 182 -7.23 -2.67 2.78
N THR A 183 -6.27 -1.91 3.31
CA THR A 183 -5.43 -2.35 4.43
C THR A 183 -6.00 -1.79 5.73
N VAL A 184 -6.30 -2.69 6.67
CA VAL A 184 -6.78 -2.38 8.01
C VAL A 184 -5.75 -2.79 9.04
N VAL A 185 -5.37 -1.86 9.92
CA VAL A 185 -4.39 -2.06 10.99
C VAL A 185 -4.94 -1.49 12.30
N ASN A 186 -4.88 -2.26 13.38
CA ASN A 186 -5.50 -1.94 14.66
C ASN A 186 -6.98 -1.56 14.53
N GLY A 187 -7.68 -2.18 13.59
CA GLY A 187 -9.06 -1.91 13.20
C GLY A 187 -9.32 -0.60 12.47
N SER A 188 -8.27 0.17 12.16
CA SER A 188 -8.36 1.41 11.38
C SER A 188 -7.96 1.18 9.93
N ILE A 189 -8.66 1.81 8.98
CA ILE A 189 -8.27 1.82 7.57
C ILE A 189 -7.02 2.70 7.44
N VAL A 190 -5.89 2.12 7.02
CA VAL A 190 -4.61 2.85 6.85
C VAL A 190 -4.21 3.04 5.40
N ASP A 191 -4.76 2.24 4.48
CA ASP A 191 -4.49 2.36 3.05
C ASP A 191 -5.68 1.84 2.23
N VAL A 192 -5.87 2.44 1.05
CA VAL A 192 -6.85 2.01 0.05
C VAL A 192 -6.21 2.12 -1.32
N LEU A 193 -6.22 1.03 -2.08
CA LEU A 193 -5.81 1.03 -3.48
C LEU A 193 -7.03 0.79 -4.37
N TRP A 194 -7.49 1.84 -5.04
CA TRP A 194 -8.48 1.73 -6.10
C TRP A 194 -7.78 1.45 -7.43
N ASN A 195 -8.15 0.35 -8.07
CA ASN A 195 -7.59 -0.08 -9.34
C ASN A 195 -8.67 -0.49 -10.35
N GLY A 196 -8.25 -0.90 -11.55
CA GLY A 196 -9.14 -1.41 -12.58
C GLY A 196 -8.49 -2.50 -13.41
N ILE A 197 -9.30 -3.48 -13.80
CA ILE A 197 -8.93 -4.65 -14.59
C ILE A 197 -9.55 -4.51 -15.98
N ASN A 198 -8.75 -4.68 -17.02
CA ASN A 198 -9.24 -4.65 -18.40
C ASN A 198 -9.69 -6.06 -18.83
N LYS A 199 -10.64 -6.12 -19.76
CA LYS A 199 -11.06 -7.38 -20.42
C LYS A 199 -9.94 -8.03 -21.23
N ASP A 200 -8.98 -7.25 -21.72
CA ASP A 200 -7.75 -7.77 -22.32
C ASP A 200 -6.80 -8.23 -21.21
N PRO A 201 -6.52 -9.55 -21.08
CA PRO A 201 -5.66 -10.07 -20.03
C PRO A 201 -4.20 -9.63 -20.16
N LYS A 202 -3.77 -9.07 -21.30
CA LYS A 202 -2.41 -8.53 -21.50
C LYS A 202 -2.29 -7.07 -21.08
N ALA A 203 -3.41 -6.38 -20.88
CA ALA A 203 -3.38 -4.98 -20.52
C ALA A 203 -2.91 -4.79 -19.07
N LYS A 204 -2.10 -3.76 -18.84
CA LYS A 204 -1.81 -3.28 -17.49
C LYS A 204 -3.09 -2.78 -16.83
N SER A 205 -3.08 -2.69 -15.50
CA SER A 205 -4.22 -2.16 -14.75
C SER A 205 -4.53 -0.69 -15.09
N LYS A 206 -5.74 -0.25 -14.77
CA LYS A 206 -6.17 1.14 -15.01
C LYS A 206 -5.28 2.13 -14.26
N TYR A 207 -4.92 1.81 -13.02
CA TYR A 207 -4.02 2.63 -12.21
C TYR A 207 -2.64 2.76 -12.87
N ALA A 208 -2.04 1.62 -13.25
CA ALA A 208 -0.72 1.61 -13.88
C ALA A 208 -0.70 2.32 -15.24
N GLN A 209 -1.74 2.15 -16.07
CA GLN A 209 -1.87 2.86 -17.33
C GLN A 209 -2.08 4.36 -17.14
N SER A 210 -2.87 4.77 -16.14
CA SER A 210 -3.09 6.19 -15.86
C SER A 210 -1.83 6.87 -15.34
N LEU A 211 -1.08 6.21 -14.46
CA LEU A 211 0.21 6.69 -13.95
C LEU A 211 1.25 6.83 -15.07
N ALA A 212 1.28 5.87 -16.00
CA ALA A 212 2.16 5.91 -17.17
C ALA A 212 1.69 6.88 -18.27
N GLY A 213 0.51 7.49 -18.13
CA GLY A 213 -0.07 8.39 -19.13
C GLY A 213 -0.61 7.68 -20.40
N THR A 214 -0.79 6.36 -20.38
CA THR A 214 -1.41 5.61 -21.49
C THR A 214 -2.92 5.50 -21.35
N TYR A 215 -3.46 5.69 -20.14
CA TYR A 215 -4.89 5.94 -19.91
C TYR A 215 -5.10 7.43 -19.66
N LYS A 216 -5.47 8.18 -20.71
CA LYS A 216 -5.65 9.63 -20.65
C LYS A 216 -7.13 10.00 -20.59
N MET A 217 -7.49 10.78 -19.59
CA MET A 217 -8.78 11.44 -19.47
C MET A 217 -8.72 12.91 -19.92
N ASN A 218 -7.52 13.53 -19.94
CA ASN A 218 -7.34 14.96 -20.17
C ASN A 218 -8.25 15.82 -19.26
N ALA A 219 -8.48 15.35 -18.02
CA ALA A 219 -9.41 15.98 -17.10
C ALA A 219 -8.74 17.14 -16.36
N LYS A 220 -9.48 18.25 -16.19
CA LYS A 220 -9.01 19.44 -15.46
C LYS A 220 -8.47 19.14 -14.06
N ASN A 221 -9.04 18.13 -13.40
CA ASN A 221 -8.68 17.74 -12.04
C ASN A 221 -7.56 16.69 -12.00
N GLY A 222 -6.87 16.44 -13.11
CA GLY A 222 -5.83 15.43 -13.21
C GLY A 222 -6.35 14.08 -13.70
N GLU A 223 -5.40 13.22 -14.04
CA GLU A 223 -5.66 11.89 -14.57
C GLU A 223 -6.34 10.96 -13.57
N TRP A 224 -6.83 9.83 -14.06
CA TRP A 224 -7.65 8.91 -13.27
C TRP A 224 -7.00 8.52 -11.94
N HIS A 225 -5.71 8.15 -11.94
CA HIS A 225 -5.00 7.76 -10.72
C HIS A 225 -4.93 8.90 -9.68
N VAL A 226 -4.75 10.15 -10.12
CA VAL A 226 -4.72 11.32 -9.23
C VAL A 226 -6.06 11.48 -8.51
N GLN A 227 -7.16 11.33 -9.25
CA GLN A 227 -8.50 11.41 -8.65
C GLN A 227 -8.81 10.18 -7.79
N ALA A 228 -8.34 8.99 -8.18
CA ALA A 228 -8.50 7.76 -7.41
C ALA A 228 -7.78 7.83 -6.06
N ASP A 229 -6.54 8.35 -6.02
CA ASP A 229 -5.77 8.57 -4.80
C ASP A 229 -6.46 9.54 -3.84
N ARG A 230 -7.13 10.59 -4.36
CA ARG A 230 -7.93 11.51 -3.54
C ARG A 230 -9.11 10.80 -2.87
N VAL A 231 -9.80 9.92 -3.59
CA VAL A 231 -10.91 9.13 -3.02
C VAL A 231 -10.39 8.13 -1.99
N ALA A 232 -9.29 7.45 -2.27
CA ALA A 232 -8.62 6.56 -1.32
C ALA A 232 -8.26 7.28 -0.01
N GLN A 233 -7.62 8.46 -0.11
CA GLN A 233 -7.29 9.29 1.05
C GLN A 233 -8.53 9.77 1.81
N ALA A 234 -9.63 10.08 1.10
CA ALA A 234 -10.88 10.44 1.75
C ALA A 234 -11.48 9.27 2.55
N ILE A 235 -11.41 8.04 2.03
CA ILE A 235 -11.85 6.83 2.76
C ILE A 235 -11.02 6.62 4.02
N VAL A 236 -9.69 6.69 3.91
CA VAL A 236 -8.77 6.61 5.06
C VAL A 236 -9.12 7.67 6.11
N LYS A 237 -9.30 8.92 5.70
CA LYS A 237 -9.65 10.03 6.60
C LYS A 237 -11.01 9.86 7.27
N ALA A 238 -12.00 9.34 6.56
CA ALA A 238 -13.34 9.08 7.10
C ALA A 238 -13.34 7.87 8.07
N GLY A 239 -12.38 6.96 7.91
CA GLY A 239 -12.29 5.71 8.64
C GLY A 239 -13.43 4.73 8.35
N ASP A 240 -14.32 5.06 7.41
CA ASP A 240 -15.45 4.25 6.97
C ASP A 240 -15.94 4.80 5.61
N PRO A 241 -15.90 4.00 4.52
CA PRO A 241 -16.34 4.47 3.20
C PRO A 241 -17.82 4.87 3.14
N SER A 242 -18.68 4.34 4.03
CA SER A 242 -20.11 4.68 4.06
C SER A 242 -20.40 6.11 4.50
N LYS A 243 -19.42 6.81 5.10
CA LYS A 243 -19.54 8.22 5.50
C LYS A 243 -19.35 9.20 4.34
N ILE A 244 -18.96 8.73 3.16
CA ILE A 244 -18.73 9.58 1.99
C ILE A 244 -19.99 9.51 1.10
N PRO A 245 -20.77 10.59 0.98
CA PRO A 245 -22.01 10.58 0.22
C PRO A 245 -21.73 10.46 -1.28
N VAL A 246 -22.58 9.70 -1.99
CA VAL A 246 -22.54 9.53 -3.44
C VAL A 246 -23.87 10.04 -4.02
N LYS A 247 -23.78 10.85 -5.07
CA LYS A 247 -24.93 11.38 -5.80
C LYS A 247 -25.54 10.31 -6.70
N ALA A 248 -26.76 10.56 -7.18
CA ALA A 248 -27.47 9.66 -8.08
C ALA A 248 -26.71 9.38 -9.41
N ASP A 249 -25.85 10.31 -9.84
CA ASP A 249 -25.00 10.15 -11.03
C ASP A 249 -23.70 9.34 -10.77
N GLY A 250 -23.53 8.82 -9.55
CA GLY A 250 -22.37 8.05 -9.13
C GLY A 250 -21.13 8.87 -8.79
N LYS A 251 -21.21 10.21 -8.76
CA LYS A 251 -20.12 11.10 -8.35
C LYS A 251 -20.26 11.53 -6.88
N THR A 252 -19.22 12.15 -6.33
CA THR A 252 -19.26 12.73 -4.98
C THR A 252 -18.71 14.16 -4.99
N ASP A 253 -19.37 15.07 -4.27
CA ASP A 253 -18.87 16.43 -4.01
C ASP A 253 -18.13 16.51 -2.65
N ALA A 254 -18.11 15.42 -1.87
CA ALA A 254 -17.45 15.37 -0.57
C ALA A 254 -15.92 15.25 -0.68
N VAL A 255 -15.39 14.93 -1.87
CA VAL A 255 -13.96 14.80 -2.13
C VAL A 255 -13.51 15.88 -3.12
N ALA A 256 -12.80 16.88 -2.60
CA ALA A 256 -12.31 17.99 -3.41
C ALA A 256 -11.43 17.51 -4.57
N GLY A 257 -11.67 18.05 -5.78
CA GLY A 257 -10.91 17.70 -6.97
C GLY A 257 -11.24 16.31 -7.56
N VAL A 258 -12.34 15.68 -7.17
CA VAL A 258 -12.83 14.45 -7.82
C VAL A 258 -14.01 14.81 -8.72
N SER A 259 -13.96 14.33 -9.96
CA SER A 259 -14.95 14.58 -11.01
C SER A 259 -15.39 13.33 -11.77
N ILE A 260 -14.72 12.20 -11.51
CA ILE A 260 -15.08 10.86 -11.99
C ILE A 260 -16.18 10.24 -11.12
N THR A 261 -16.87 9.24 -11.64
CA THR A 261 -17.73 8.38 -10.80
C THR A 261 -16.89 7.60 -9.81
N VAL A 262 -17.43 7.27 -8.64
CA VAL A 262 -16.70 6.67 -7.50
C VAL A 262 -17.28 5.30 -7.08
N PRO A 263 -17.35 4.31 -7.98
CA PRO A 263 -17.85 2.96 -7.65
C PRO A 263 -17.03 2.29 -6.55
N VAL A 264 -15.79 2.73 -6.34
CA VAL A 264 -14.93 2.27 -5.24
C VAL A 264 -15.57 2.40 -3.87
N LEU A 265 -16.44 3.39 -3.62
CA LEU A 265 -17.04 3.56 -2.30
C LEU A 265 -17.96 2.37 -1.95
N SER A 266 -18.83 1.97 -2.88
CA SER A 266 -19.67 0.78 -2.71
C SER A 266 -18.83 -0.49 -2.67
N LEU A 267 -17.81 -0.60 -3.52
CA LEU A 267 -16.92 -1.76 -3.56
C LEU A 267 -16.08 -1.90 -2.28
N ALA A 268 -15.67 -0.79 -1.68
CA ALA A 268 -14.96 -0.76 -0.41
C ALA A 268 -15.84 -1.22 0.76
N ILE A 269 -17.11 -0.81 0.77
CA ILE A 269 -18.09 -1.31 1.74
C ILE A 269 -18.24 -2.83 1.59
N GLU A 270 -18.30 -3.35 0.36
CA GLU A 270 -18.35 -4.79 0.09
C GLU A 270 -17.13 -5.52 0.64
N ALA A 271 -15.92 -5.05 0.30
CA ALA A 271 -14.66 -5.64 0.76
C ALA A 271 -14.59 -5.72 2.30
N LEU A 272 -15.09 -4.71 3.00
CA LEU A 272 -15.07 -4.63 4.45
C LEU A 272 -16.20 -5.39 5.16
N LYS A 273 -17.12 -6.06 4.45
CA LYS A 273 -18.17 -6.87 5.11
C LYS A 273 -17.60 -7.99 5.98
N THR A 274 -16.52 -8.61 5.53
CA THR A 274 -15.82 -9.68 6.29
C THR A 274 -14.89 -9.13 7.38
N ALA A 275 -14.69 -7.80 7.40
CA ALA A 275 -13.86 -7.10 8.38
C ALA A 275 -14.65 -6.68 9.64
N LYS A 276 -15.93 -7.02 9.77
CA LYS A 276 -16.75 -6.72 10.96
C LYS A 276 -16.85 -7.92 11.88
#